data_AF-A0A7S0XSM0-F1
#
_entry.id   AF-A0A7S0XSM0-F1
#
_cell.length_a   1.000
_cell.length_b   1.000
_cell.length_c   1.000
_cell.angle_alpha   90.00
_cell.angle_beta   90.00
_cell.angle_gamma   90.00
#
_symmetry.space_group_name_H-M   'P 1'
#
loop_
_entity.id
_entity.type
_entity.pdbx_description
1 polymer ?
#
loop_
_entity_poly.entity_id
_entity_poly.type
_entity_poly.pdbx_seq_one_letter_code
_entity_poly.pdbx_strand_id
1 'polypeptide(L)'
;IAVKFIGNKKKINYKKKKELGILIMNQKEAEKIFEISKNSVGSKLSSYDLSLIENLSSKILLMLDFKNQLIAFLNRKLKNIVPNLFTLLGENLTAQLIARAGSLKNLVKFPSSTIQLLGAEKSLFQALKKRTKTPKFGLLFNSSFIIRASSKNKGKISRFLANKCSLAAKIDYFSLVSTALYGKKLKEQLKNILKFWKTFDMGEI
;
A
#
# COMPACT_ATOMS: atom_id res chain seq x y z
N ILE A 1 -15.64 -9.18 11.95
CA ILE A 1 -16.78 -8.35 12.43
C ILE A 1 -18.10 -9.12 12.33
N ALA A 2 -18.54 -9.54 11.14
CA ALA A 2 -19.83 -10.22 10.95
C ALA A 2 -20.01 -11.50 11.78
N VAL A 3 -19.00 -12.38 11.85
CA VAL A 3 -19.08 -13.64 12.63
C VAL A 3 -19.30 -13.38 14.13
N LYS A 4 -18.54 -12.44 14.72
CA LYS A 4 -18.69 -12.02 16.13
C LYS A 4 -20.08 -11.43 16.41
N PHE A 5 -20.66 -10.74 15.44
CA PHE A 5 -21.95 -10.07 15.59
C PHE A 5 -23.14 -11.04 15.41
N ILE A 6 -23.02 -11.96 14.45
CA ILE A 6 -24.05 -12.95 14.10
C ILE A 6 -24.11 -14.06 15.16
N GLY A 7 -22.97 -14.60 15.58
CA GLY A 7 -22.90 -15.76 16.47
C GLY A 7 -23.57 -16.99 15.84
N ASN A 8 -24.53 -17.59 16.54
CA ASN A 8 -25.27 -18.75 16.05
C ASN A 8 -26.40 -18.35 15.08
N LYS A 9 -26.58 -19.12 13.99
CA LYS A 9 -27.66 -18.95 13.00
C LYS A 9 -29.06 -18.80 13.60
N LYS A 10 -29.34 -19.46 14.73
CA LYS A 10 -30.64 -19.42 15.40
C LYS A 10 -30.95 -18.09 16.11
N LYS A 11 -29.95 -17.23 16.36
CA LYS A 11 -30.09 -15.98 17.11
C LYS A 11 -30.23 -14.75 16.19
N ILE A 12 -30.42 -14.94 14.89
CA ILE A 12 -30.56 -13.84 13.92
C ILE A 12 -32.00 -13.33 13.92
N ASN A 13 -32.22 -12.16 14.51
CA ASN A 13 -33.52 -11.47 14.54
C ASN A 13 -33.54 -10.26 13.58
N TYR A 14 -34.74 -9.74 13.29
CA TYR A 14 -34.92 -8.52 12.48
C TYR A 14 -34.14 -7.29 13.00
N LYS A 15 -33.91 -7.20 14.33
CA LYS A 15 -33.09 -6.15 14.94
C LYS A 15 -31.62 -6.27 14.52
N LYS A 16 -31.04 -7.48 14.60
CA LYS A 16 -29.68 -7.77 14.14
C LYS A 16 -29.51 -7.63 12.62
N LYS A 17 -30.56 -7.88 11.82
CA LYS A 17 -30.56 -7.62 10.38
C LYS A 17 -30.30 -6.13 10.08
N LYS A 18 -30.99 -5.22 10.78
CA LYS A 18 -30.80 -3.77 10.61
C LYS A 18 -29.38 -3.34 11.00
N GLU A 19 -28.88 -3.85 12.14
CA GLU A 19 -27.52 -3.57 12.61
C GLU A 19 -26.43 -4.12 11.68
N LEU A 20 -26.65 -5.31 11.07
CA LEU A 20 -25.79 -5.85 10.02
C LEU A 20 -25.78 -4.98 8.76
N GLY A 21 -26.95 -4.43 8.38
CA GLY A 21 -27.05 -3.49 7.25
C GLY A 21 -26.22 -2.23 7.47
N ILE A 22 -26.21 -1.71 8.70
CA ILE A 22 -25.39 -0.56 9.10
C ILE A 22 -23.90 -0.94 9.10
N LEU A 23 -23.54 -2.11 9.63
CA LEU A 23 -22.15 -2.59 9.71
C LEU A 23 -21.52 -2.88 8.34
N ILE A 24 -22.28 -3.46 7.42
CA ILE A 24 -21.81 -3.81 6.07
C ILE A 24 -21.94 -2.60 5.12
N MET A 25 -22.66 -1.54 5.56
CA MET A 25 -23.03 -0.37 4.74
C MET A 25 -23.76 -0.75 3.45
N ASN A 26 -24.37 -1.95 3.43
CA ASN A 26 -25.07 -2.48 2.28
C ASN A 26 -26.30 -3.28 2.74
N GLN A 27 -27.47 -2.66 2.59
CA GLN A 27 -28.72 -3.20 3.08
C GLN A 27 -29.19 -4.44 2.30
N LYS A 28 -28.86 -4.50 1.00
CA LYS A 28 -29.18 -5.64 0.13
C LYS A 28 -28.41 -6.90 0.50
N GLU A 29 -27.15 -6.75 0.92
CA GLU A 29 -26.34 -7.90 1.37
C GLU A 29 -26.81 -8.43 2.72
N ALA A 30 -27.17 -7.53 3.65
CA ALA A 30 -27.74 -7.94 4.94
C ALA A 30 -29.07 -8.70 4.76
N GLU A 31 -29.87 -8.32 3.76
CA GLU A 31 -31.09 -9.05 3.35
C GLU A 31 -30.81 -10.46 2.85
N LYS A 32 -29.88 -10.59 1.91
CA LYS A 32 -29.45 -11.90 1.40
C LYS A 32 -28.92 -12.80 2.52
N ILE A 33 -28.10 -12.27 3.42
CA ILE A 33 -27.57 -13.04 4.56
C ILE A 33 -28.70 -13.53 5.47
N PHE A 34 -29.72 -12.71 5.71
CA PHE A 34 -30.89 -13.11 6.52
C PHE A 34 -31.70 -14.23 5.85
N GLU A 35 -31.97 -14.13 4.56
CA GLU A 35 -32.68 -15.17 3.80
C GLU A 35 -31.89 -16.48 3.75
N ILE A 36 -30.59 -16.40 3.43
CA ILE A 36 -29.68 -17.56 3.43
C ILE A 36 -29.64 -18.20 4.81
N SER A 37 -29.68 -17.42 5.90
CA SER A 37 -29.65 -17.98 7.25
C SER A 37 -30.88 -18.83 7.58
N LYS A 38 -32.07 -18.47 7.06
CA LYS A 38 -33.31 -19.24 7.21
C LYS A 38 -33.29 -20.53 6.40
N ASN A 39 -32.75 -20.46 5.17
CA ASN A 39 -32.71 -21.59 4.24
C ASN A 39 -31.45 -22.46 4.40
N SER A 40 -30.59 -22.18 5.39
CA SER A 40 -29.30 -22.85 5.56
C SER A 40 -29.42 -24.27 6.12
N VAL A 41 -29.06 -25.25 5.28
CA VAL A 41 -29.00 -26.68 5.61
C VAL A 41 -27.73 -27.08 6.39
N GLY A 42 -26.87 -26.11 6.76
CA GLY A 42 -25.61 -26.38 7.46
C GLY A 42 -25.78 -27.08 8.82
N SER A 43 -24.75 -27.82 9.24
CA SER A 43 -24.72 -28.57 10.49
C SER A 43 -24.87 -27.66 11.73
N LYS A 44 -25.36 -28.24 12.84
CA LYS A 44 -25.47 -27.54 14.12
C LYS A 44 -24.08 -27.52 14.77
N LEU A 45 -23.58 -26.33 15.08
CA LEU A 45 -22.32 -26.16 15.81
C LEU A 45 -22.52 -26.42 17.31
N SER A 46 -21.54 -27.07 17.94
CA SER A 46 -21.49 -27.22 19.40
C SER A 46 -21.31 -25.86 20.09
N SER A 47 -21.74 -25.74 21.34
CA SER A 47 -21.48 -24.55 22.17
C SER A 47 -19.98 -24.31 22.36
N TYR A 48 -19.19 -25.37 22.48
CA TYR A 48 -17.74 -25.30 22.57
C TYR A 48 -17.12 -24.72 21.28
N ASP A 49 -17.48 -25.25 20.11
CA ASP A 49 -16.98 -24.77 18.82
C ASP A 49 -17.37 -23.33 18.54
N LEU A 50 -18.61 -22.95 18.89
CA LEU A 50 -19.06 -21.56 18.79
C LEU A 50 -18.20 -20.62 19.64
N SER A 51 -17.90 -21.01 20.88
CA SER A 51 -17.04 -20.21 21.77
C SER A 51 -15.63 -20.05 21.19
N LEU A 52 -15.08 -21.09 20.57
CA LEU A 52 -13.76 -21.06 19.94
C LEU A 52 -13.75 -20.14 18.72
N ILE A 53 -14.77 -20.24 17.85
CA ILE A 53 -14.93 -19.39 16.67
C ILE A 53 -15.09 -17.92 17.08
N GLU A 54 -15.92 -17.65 18.11
CA GLU A 54 -16.10 -16.31 18.65
C GLU A 54 -14.78 -15.74 19.18
N ASN A 55 -14.03 -16.51 19.96
CA ASN A 55 -12.72 -16.13 20.49
C ASN A 55 -11.67 -15.87 19.40
N LEU A 56 -11.65 -16.69 18.35
CA LEU A 56 -10.78 -16.47 17.18
C LEU A 56 -11.16 -15.17 16.46
N SER A 57 -12.47 -14.96 16.27
CA SER A 57 -12.97 -13.76 15.59
C SER A 57 -12.63 -12.48 16.35
N SER A 58 -12.66 -12.49 17.69
CA SER A 58 -12.26 -11.35 18.51
C SER A 58 -10.76 -11.10 18.45
N LYS A 59 -9.92 -12.15 18.45
CA LYS A 59 -8.47 -12.01 18.29
C LYS A 59 -8.12 -11.41 16.93
N ILE A 60 -8.73 -11.88 15.85
CA ILE A 60 -8.54 -11.31 14.50
C ILE A 60 -8.94 -9.84 14.47
N LEU A 61 -10.07 -9.47 15.10
CA LEU A 61 -10.50 -8.07 15.17
C LEU A 61 -9.46 -7.20 15.88
N LEU A 62 -8.97 -7.67 17.03
CA LEU A 62 -7.93 -6.99 17.80
C LEU A 62 -6.64 -6.81 16.98
N MET A 63 -6.24 -7.82 16.22
CA MET A 63 -5.08 -7.73 15.31
C MET A 63 -5.29 -6.72 14.18
N LEU A 64 -6.50 -6.60 13.65
CA LEU A 64 -6.83 -5.60 12.63
C LEU A 64 -6.77 -4.18 13.21
N ASP A 65 -7.30 -3.98 14.42
CA ASP A 65 -7.23 -2.69 15.11
C ASP A 65 -5.78 -2.31 15.43
N PHE A 66 -5.00 -3.26 15.94
CA PHE A 66 -3.58 -3.07 16.19
C PHE A 66 -2.79 -2.74 14.92
N LYS A 67 -3.08 -3.41 13.80
CA LYS A 67 -2.51 -3.09 12.48
C LYS A 67 -2.81 -1.63 12.09
N ASN A 68 -4.04 -1.16 12.29
CA ASN A 68 -4.42 0.23 11.97
C ASN A 68 -3.66 1.23 12.86
N GLN A 69 -3.50 0.93 14.15
CA GLN A 69 -2.69 1.73 15.07
C GLN A 69 -1.22 1.79 14.62
N LEU A 70 -0.64 0.67 14.19
CA LEU A 70 0.73 0.61 13.66
C LEU A 70 0.90 1.45 12.39
N ILE A 71 -0.05 1.38 11.45
CA ILE A 71 -0.05 2.21 10.23
C ILE A 71 -0.11 3.70 10.61
N ALA A 72 -1.00 4.08 11.54
CA ALA A 72 -1.09 5.46 12.01
C ALA A 72 0.22 5.94 12.68
N PHE A 73 0.84 5.07 13.48
CA PHE A 73 2.12 5.35 14.12
C PHE A 73 3.26 5.51 13.09
N LEU A 74 3.35 4.59 12.13
CA LEU A 74 4.34 4.62 11.06
C LEU A 74 4.21 5.91 10.23
N ASN A 75 2.99 6.29 9.85
CA ASN A 75 2.69 7.54 9.18
C ASN A 75 3.22 8.77 9.92
N ARG A 76 2.97 8.85 11.24
CA ARG A 76 3.42 9.98 12.07
C ARG A 76 4.95 10.03 12.12
N LYS A 77 5.61 8.89 12.32
CA LYS A 77 7.08 8.80 12.35
C LYS A 77 7.71 9.14 11.01
N LEU A 78 7.17 8.64 9.90
CA LEU A 78 7.69 8.94 8.56
C LEU A 78 7.55 10.41 8.19
N LYS A 79 6.42 11.06 8.53
CA LYS A 79 6.25 12.51 8.30
C LYS A 79 7.27 13.35 9.07
N ASN A 80 7.66 12.90 10.26
CA ASN A 80 8.64 13.60 11.08
C ASN A 80 10.08 13.42 10.55
N ILE A 81 10.45 12.18 10.20
CA ILE A 81 11.84 11.85 9.84
C ILE A 81 12.11 12.12 8.35
N VAL A 82 11.14 11.86 7.47
CA VAL A 82 11.34 11.86 6.01
C VAL A 82 10.14 12.53 5.30
N PRO A 83 9.89 13.83 5.54
CA PRO A 83 8.73 14.53 4.99
C PRO A 83 8.73 14.64 3.46
N ASN A 84 9.89 14.79 2.82
CA ASN A 84 9.96 14.97 1.37
C ASN A 84 9.75 13.65 0.61
N LEU A 85 10.38 12.56 1.06
CA LEU A 85 10.15 11.24 0.46
C LEU A 85 8.71 10.77 0.68
N PHE A 86 8.16 11.00 1.88
CA PHE A 86 6.77 10.67 2.22
C PHE A 86 5.78 11.38 1.29
N THR A 87 5.97 12.67 1.04
CA THR A 87 5.07 13.44 0.14
C THR A 87 5.20 13.02 -1.32
N LEU A 88 6.40 12.60 -1.76
CA LEU A 88 6.68 12.15 -3.12
C LEU A 88 6.06 10.78 -3.42
N LEU A 89 6.33 9.77 -2.59
CA LEU A 89 5.99 8.36 -2.85
C LEU A 89 4.76 7.85 -2.10
N GLY A 90 4.41 8.49 -0.98
CA GLY A 90 3.40 7.99 -0.05
C GLY A 90 3.98 7.03 0.99
N GLU A 91 3.14 6.63 1.95
CA GLU A 91 3.52 5.88 3.15
C GLU A 91 4.19 4.54 2.83
N ASN A 92 3.45 3.63 2.18
CA ASN A 92 3.86 2.24 2.02
C ASN A 92 5.19 2.10 1.26
N LEU A 93 5.35 2.84 0.17
CA LEU A 93 6.57 2.78 -0.65
C LEU A 93 7.77 3.41 0.07
N THR A 94 7.54 4.51 0.79
CA THR A 94 8.59 5.16 1.60
C THR A 94 9.11 4.21 2.68
N ALA A 95 8.20 3.57 3.43
CA ALA A 95 8.55 2.59 4.45
C ALA A 95 9.34 1.42 3.87
N GLN A 96 8.85 0.85 2.75
CA GLN A 96 9.49 -0.30 2.09
C GLN A 96 10.88 0.04 1.54
N LEU A 97 11.09 1.24 0.98
CA LEU A 97 12.40 1.66 0.49
C LEU A 97 13.42 1.78 1.62
N ILE A 98 13.04 2.43 2.72
CA ILE A 98 13.93 2.58 3.88
C ILE A 98 14.24 1.21 4.50
N ALA A 99 13.22 0.35 4.64
CA ALA A 99 13.39 -1.00 5.17
C ALA A 99 14.33 -1.85 4.31
N ARG A 100 14.21 -1.77 2.96
CA ARG A 100 15.10 -2.50 2.05
C ARG A 100 16.52 -1.94 2.00
N ALA A 101 16.70 -0.64 2.22
CA ALA A 101 18.03 -0.07 2.42
C ALA A 101 18.63 -0.39 3.80
N GLY A 102 17.82 -0.88 4.75
CA GLY A 102 18.19 -1.16 6.13
C GLY A 102 18.24 0.09 7.02
N SER A 103 18.60 1.25 6.47
CA SER A 103 18.56 2.53 7.19
C SER A 103 18.42 3.70 6.22
N LEU A 104 17.97 4.85 6.73
CA LEU A 104 17.96 6.10 5.96
C LEU A 104 19.37 6.52 5.53
N LYS A 105 20.38 6.32 6.40
CA LYS A 105 21.79 6.60 6.09
C LYS A 105 22.30 5.80 4.89
N ASN A 106 21.92 4.52 4.80
CA ASN A 106 22.28 3.68 3.66
C ASN A 106 21.53 4.09 2.39
N LEU A 107 20.25 4.42 2.52
CA LEU A 107 19.43 4.87 1.38
C LEU A 107 20.02 6.12 0.70
N VAL A 108 20.54 7.05 1.49
CA VAL A 108 21.17 8.29 1.03
C VAL A 108 22.47 8.05 0.25
N LYS A 109 23.21 7.00 0.61
CA LYS A 109 24.45 6.59 -0.07
C LYS A 109 24.19 5.92 -1.41
N PHE A 110 23.01 5.32 -1.59
CA PHE A 110 22.70 4.63 -2.84
C PHE A 110 22.56 5.61 -4.01
N PRO A 111 23.16 5.29 -5.17
CA PRO A 111 22.91 6.05 -6.39
C PRO A 111 21.47 5.81 -6.86
N SER A 112 20.96 6.70 -7.71
CA SER A 112 19.59 6.60 -8.22
C SER A 112 19.33 5.33 -9.02
N SER A 113 20.35 4.79 -9.72
CA SER A 113 20.27 3.51 -10.44
C SER A 113 20.02 2.33 -9.51
N THR A 114 20.66 2.30 -8.33
CA THR A 114 20.39 1.29 -7.30
C THR A 114 18.97 1.46 -6.75
N ILE A 115 18.56 2.71 -6.46
CA ILE A 115 17.20 2.99 -5.96
C ILE A 115 16.11 2.56 -6.96
N GLN A 116 16.37 2.71 -8.26
CA GLN A 116 15.47 2.25 -9.33
C GLN A 116 15.21 0.74 -9.28
N LEU A 117 16.24 -0.04 -8.90
CA LEU A 117 16.24 -1.50 -8.93
C LEU A 117 16.08 -2.15 -7.55
N LEU A 118 15.95 -1.35 -6.47
CA LEU A 118 15.68 -1.84 -5.12
C LEU A 118 14.46 -2.75 -5.13
N GLY A 119 14.60 -3.97 -4.63
CA GLY A 119 13.60 -5.05 -4.61
C GLY A 119 13.60 -5.98 -5.84
N ALA A 120 14.35 -5.67 -6.90
CA ALA A 120 14.52 -6.51 -8.09
C ALA A 120 15.93 -7.11 -8.21
N GLU A 121 16.70 -7.13 -7.11
CA GLU A 121 18.12 -7.50 -7.12
C GLU A 121 18.32 -8.95 -7.59
N LYS A 122 17.48 -9.88 -7.12
CA LYS A 122 17.55 -11.30 -7.53
C LYS A 122 17.39 -11.46 -9.04
N SER A 123 16.39 -10.78 -9.61
CA SER A 123 16.12 -10.81 -11.06
C SER A 123 17.23 -10.11 -11.84
N LEU A 124 17.80 -9.03 -11.31
CA LEU A 124 18.95 -8.34 -11.89
C LEU A 124 20.16 -9.27 -11.97
N PHE A 125 20.54 -9.91 -10.86
CA PHE A 125 21.69 -10.80 -10.82
C PHE A 125 21.48 -12.05 -11.69
N GLN A 126 20.26 -12.57 -11.76
CA GLN A 126 19.94 -13.68 -12.65
C GLN A 126 20.07 -13.28 -14.13
N ALA A 127 19.59 -12.09 -14.50
CA ALA A 127 19.70 -11.58 -15.86
C ALA A 127 21.16 -11.32 -16.27
N LEU A 128 21.99 -10.80 -15.36
CA LEU A 128 23.43 -10.64 -15.60
C LEU A 128 24.13 -11.97 -15.83
N LYS A 129 23.81 -13.01 -15.03
CA LYS A 129 24.37 -14.36 -15.20
C LYS A 129 23.96 -14.99 -16.53
N LYS A 130 22.69 -14.85 -16.90
CA LYS A 130 22.13 -15.44 -18.13
C LYS A 130 22.32 -14.55 -19.37
N ARG A 131 22.94 -13.37 -19.23
CA ARG A 131 23.04 -12.32 -20.26
C ARG A 131 21.70 -11.99 -20.93
N THR A 132 20.62 -11.98 -20.15
CA THR A 132 19.27 -11.63 -20.63
C THR A 132 18.92 -10.19 -20.26
N LYS A 133 17.73 -9.72 -20.72
CA LYS A 133 17.24 -8.37 -20.45
C LYS A 133 17.11 -8.15 -18.93
N THR A 134 17.76 -7.10 -18.43
CA THR A 134 17.69 -6.70 -17.02
C THR A 134 16.35 -6.07 -16.68
N PRO A 135 15.85 -6.23 -15.43
CA PRO A 135 14.66 -5.56 -14.97
C PRO A 135 14.86 -4.04 -14.98
N LYS A 136 13.82 -3.27 -15.32
CA LYS A 136 13.88 -1.80 -15.40
C LYS A 136 13.35 -1.10 -14.15
N PHE A 137 12.78 -1.83 -13.21
CA PHE A 137 12.13 -1.31 -12.01
C PHE A 137 12.08 -2.39 -10.92
N GLY A 138 12.15 -1.95 -9.66
CA GLY A 138 11.86 -2.78 -8.49
C GLY A 138 10.62 -2.28 -7.75
N LEU A 139 10.74 -1.96 -6.46
CA LEU A 139 9.65 -1.50 -5.59
C LEU A 139 8.92 -0.26 -6.12
N LEU A 140 9.63 0.61 -6.85
CA LEU A 140 9.06 1.83 -7.42
C LEU A 140 7.95 1.55 -8.45
N PHE A 141 7.91 0.36 -9.05
CA PHE A 141 6.87 -0.03 -10.01
C PHE A 141 5.46 0.12 -9.46
N ASN A 142 5.28 -0.12 -8.16
CA ASN A 142 4.00 -0.03 -7.48
C ASN A 142 3.57 1.43 -7.20
N SER A 143 4.37 2.42 -7.61
CA SER A 143 3.97 3.82 -7.53
C SER A 143 2.84 4.14 -8.49
N SER A 144 1.88 4.93 -8.04
CA SER A 144 0.75 5.39 -8.84
C SER A 144 1.17 6.12 -10.11
N PHE A 145 2.33 6.78 -10.10
CA PHE A 145 2.90 7.47 -11.25
C PHE A 145 3.33 6.52 -12.37
N ILE A 146 3.97 5.39 -12.03
CA ILE A 146 4.42 4.41 -13.03
C ILE A 146 3.25 3.59 -13.54
N ILE A 147 2.28 3.25 -12.68
CA ILE A 147 1.08 2.51 -13.08
C ILE A 147 0.27 3.30 -14.12
N ARG A 148 0.18 4.63 -13.96
CA ARG A 148 -0.53 5.54 -14.88
C ARG A 148 0.22 5.83 -16.19
N ALA A 149 1.47 5.43 -16.31
CA ALA A 149 2.29 5.69 -17.50
C ALA A 149 2.08 4.62 -18.58
N SER A 150 2.25 5.01 -19.85
CA SER A 150 2.25 4.08 -20.98
C SER A 150 3.39 3.07 -20.85
N SER A 151 3.16 1.83 -21.31
CA SER A 151 4.11 0.70 -21.16
C SER A 151 5.51 1.01 -21.70
N LYS A 152 5.60 1.78 -22.79
CA LYS A 152 6.85 2.24 -23.40
C LYS A 152 7.63 3.20 -22.48
N ASN A 153 6.94 4.09 -21.78
CA ASN A 153 7.54 5.16 -20.98
C ASN A 153 7.75 4.81 -19.49
N LYS A 154 7.22 3.67 -19.01
CA LYS A 154 7.41 3.20 -17.62
C LYS A 154 8.87 3.17 -17.17
N GLY A 155 9.79 2.74 -18.03
CA GLY A 155 11.23 2.70 -17.70
C GLY A 155 11.85 4.09 -17.55
N LYS A 156 11.47 5.05 -18.41
CA LYS A 156 11.95 6.44 -18.35
C LYS A 156 11.44 7.13 -17.09
N ILE A 157 10.16 6.96 -16.78
CA ILE A 157 9.52 7.53 -15.59
C ILE A 157 10.06 6.89 -14.31
N SER A 158 10.33 5.58 -14.30
CA SER A 158 10.99 4.90 -13.18
C SER A 158 12.35 5.51 -12.86
N ARG A 159 13.19 5.73 -13.88
CA ARG A 159 14.50 6.37 -13.72
C ARG A 159 14.37 7.80 -13.20
N PHE A 160 13.44 8.58 -13.76
CA PHE A 160 13.20 9.95 -13.31
C PHE A 160 12.72 9.99 -11.85
N LEU A 161 11.78 9.11 -11.49
CA LEU A 161 11.29 8.98 -10.12
C LEU A 161 12.43 8.60 -9.16
N ALA A 162 13.27 7.62 -9.51
CA ALA A 162 14.40 7.22 -8.69
C ALA A 162 15.41 8.36 -8.46
N ASN A 163 15.67 9.19 -9.48
CA ASN A 163 16.49 10.39 -9.34
C ASN A 163 15.89 11.37 -8.32
N LYS A 164 14.58 11.63 -8.40
CA LYS A 164 13.88 12.53 -7.47
C LYS A 164 13.80 11.95 -6.06
N CYS A 165 13.68 10.63 -5.93
CA CYS A 165 13.71 9.93 -4.65
C CYS A 165 15.09 10.03 -3.99
N SER A 166 16.19 9.83 -4.76
CA SER A 166 17.55 9.99 -4.25
C SER A 166 17.79 11.42 -3.72
N LEU A 167 17.32 12.42 -4.47
CA LEU A 167 17.41 13.82 -4.04
C LEU A 167 16.58 14.10 -2.78
N ALA A 168 15.32 13.65 -2.74
CA ALA A 168 14.47 13.82 -1.57
C ALA A 168 15.04 13.13 -0.32
N ALA A 169 15.57 11.91 -0.45
CA ALA A 169 16.22 11.19 0.64
C ALA A 169 17.44 11.94 1.20
N LYS A 170 18.26 12.54 0.32
CA LYS A 170 19.42 13.35 0.71
C LYS A 170 18.99 14.61 1.46
N ILE A 171 17.98 15.31 0.96
CA ILE A 171 17.43 16.50 1.63
C ILE A 171 16.90 16.11 3.01
N ASP A 172 16.10 15.05 3.12
CA ASP A 172 15.51 14.62 4.39
C ASP A 172 16.58 14.19 5.42
N TYR A 173 17.70 13.63 5.00
CA TYR A 173 18.76 13.19 5.91
C TYR A 173 19.74 14.29 6.33
N PHE A 174 20.12 15.18 5.40
CA PHE A 174 21.13 16.22 5.65
C PHE A 174 20.52 17.57 6.08
N SER A 175 19.23 17.80 5.83
CA SER A 175 18.59 19.05 6.23
C SER A 175 18.41 19.12 7.74
N LEU A 176 18.82 20.24 8.33
CA LEU A 176 18.54 20.57 9.73
C LEU A 176 17.06 20.90 9.96
N VAL A 177 16.35 21.36 8.91
CA VAL A 177 14.93 21.71 8.96
C VAL A 177 14.13 20.71 8.14
N SER A 178 13.25 19.95 8.81
CA SER A 178 12.35 18.98 8.19
C SER A 178 11.14 19.69 7.56
N THR A 179 11.27 20.14 6.32
CA THR A 179 10.17 20.74 5.55
C THR A 179 9.68 19.80 4.46
N ALA A 180 8.37 19.84 4.14
CA ALA A 180 7.76 19.07 3.06
C ALA A 180 7.71 19.82 1.71
N LEU A 181 8.23 21.05 1.66
CA LEU A 181 8.12 21.93 0.51
C LEU A 181 8.86 21.38 -0.72
N TYR A 182 10.05 20.82 -0.51
CA TYR A 182 10.83 20.22 -1.59
C TYR A 182 10.10 19.01 -2.18
N GLY A 183 9.55 18.13 -1.36
CA GLY A 183 8.78 16.97 -1.80
C GLY A 183 7.56 17.34 -2.64
N LYS A 184 6.85 18.43 -2.29
CA LYS A 184 5.75 18.98 -3.10
C LYS A 184 6.24 19.43 -4.48
N LYS A 185 7.31 20.23 -4.54
CA LYS A 185 7.91 20.70 -5.81
C LYS A 185 8.40 19.53 -6.67
N LEU A 186 9.08 18.55 -6.07
CA LEU A 186 9.55 17.35 -6.79
C LEU A 186 8.38 16.53 -7.36
N LYS A 187 7.26 16.45 -6.63
CA LYS A 187 6.04 15.79 -7.09
C LYS A 187 5.38 16.54 -8.24
N GLU A 188 5.38 17.86 -8.23
CA GLU A 188 4.90 18.69 -9.35
C GLU A 188 5.73 18.48 -10.61
N GLN A 189 7.06 18.49 -10.50
CA GLN A 189 7.95 18.19 -11.62
C GLN A 189 7.62 16.83 -12.25
N LEU A 190 7.34 15.82 -11.42
CA LEU A 190 7.01 14.48 -11.89
C LEU A 190 5.63 14.42 -12.57
N LYS A 191 4.65 15.18 -12.07
CA LYS A 191 3.35 15.34 -12.74
C LYS A 191 3.49 16.02 -14.10
N ASN A 192 4.32 17.05 -14.21
CA ASN A 192 4.54 17.77 -15.47
C ASN A 192 5.16 16.86 -16.52
N ILE A 193 6.14 16.04 -16.14
CA ILE A 193 6.72 15.03 -17.04
C ILE A 193 5.70 13.97 -17.43
N LEU A 194 4.86 13.51 -16.50
CA LEU A 194 3.81 12.55 -16.83
C LEU A 194 2.80 13.14 -17.84
N LYS A 195 2.45 14.42 -17.71
CA LYS A 195 1.61 15.13 -18.68
C LYS A 195 2.30 15.23 -20.04
N PHE A 196 3.56 15.65 -20.07
CA PHE A 196 4.35 15.77 -21.29
C PHE A 196 4.42 14.45 -22.07
N TRP A 197 4.68 13.32 -21.41
CA TRP A 197 4.70 12.02 -22.09
C TRP A 197 3.32 11.57 -22.56
N LYS A 198 2.24 11.99 -21.88
CA LYS A 198 0.88 11.71 -22.33
C LYS A 198 0.51 12.49 -23.58
N THR A 199 0.83 13.79 -23.64
CA THR A 199 0.58 14.64 -24.82
C THR A 199 1.43 14.19 -26.01
N PHE A 200 2.70 13.84 -25.76
CA PHE A 200 3.59 13.28 -26.78
C PHE A 200 3.08 11.95 -27.34
N ASP A 201 2.60 11.04 -26.48
CA ASP A 201 2.04 9.76 -26.93
C ASP A 201 0.70 9.92 -27.67
N MET A 202 -0.01 11.06 -27.49
CA MET A 202 -1.27 11.40 -28.18
C MET A 202 -1.06 12.11 -29.52
N GLY A 203 0.19 12.45 -29.90
CA GLY A 203 0.50 13.11 -31.16
C GLY A 203 0.09 14.58 -31.24
N GLU A 204 -0.11 15.24 -30.09
CA GLU A 204 -0.46 16.67 -30.02
C GLU A 204 0.77 17.60 -30.11
N ILE A 205 1.98 17.03 -30.22
CA ILE A 205 3.27 17.71 -30.43
C ILE A 205 4.18 16.83 -31.29
#